data_AF-A0A6G2QZ40-F1
#
_entry.id   AF-A0A6G2QZ40-F1
#
_cell.length_a   1.000
_cell.length_b   1.000
_cell.length_c   1.000
_cell.angle_alpha   90.00
_cell.angle_beta   90.00
_cell.angle_gamma   90.00
#
_symmetry.space_group_name_H-M   'P 1'
#
loop_
_entity.id
_entity.type
_entity.pdbx_description
1 polymer ?
#
loop_
_entity_poly.entity_id
_entity_poly.type
_entity_poly.pdbx_seq_one_letter_code
_entity_poly.pdbx_strand_id
1 'polypeptide(L)'
;ALAEPRLGPVAEWASIGPYRLLTALPPGAARDPVAGPLFSPAYAELARTAEVYLDCAGQAGRTAAELGVHRQTLYYRLARIERLTGLDLDDGEDRLLLHMALKAHRL
;
A
#
# COMPACT_ATOMS: atom_id res chain seq x y z
N ALA A 1 9.78 -9.47 5.27
CA ALA A 1 8.78 -10.30 4.57
C ALA A 1 7.71 -10.66 5.58
N LEU A 2 6.58 -9.94 5.55
CA LEU A 2 5.38 -10.30 6.32
C LEU A 2 4.44 -10.97 5.34
N ALA A 3 4.54 -12.30 5.18
CA ALA A 3 3.74 -13.09 4.25
C ALA A 3 2.25 -12.68 4.33
N GLU A 4 1.65 -12.43 3.17
CA GLU A 4 0.24 -12.03 3.03
C GLU A 4 -0.70 -13.09 3.64
N PRO A 5 -1.29 -12.84 4.84
CA PRO A 5 -1.93 -13.90 5.62
C PRO A 5 -3.16 -14.50 4.94
N ARG A 6 -3.87 -13.73 4.10
CA ARG A 6 -5.08 -14.20 3.41
C ARG A 6 -4.80 -15.29 2.37
N LEU A 7 -3.55 -15.46 1.93
CA LEU A 7 -3.17 -16.47 0.93
C LEU A 7 -2.84 -17.83 1.57
N GLY A 8 -2.66 -17.90 2.89
CA GLY A 8 -2.24 -19.11 3.58
C GLY A 8 -0.79 -19.53 3.26
N PRO A 9 -0.32 -20.69 3.76
CA PRO A 9 1.05 -21.15 3.55
C PRO A 9 1.32 -21.63 2.11
N VAL A 10 0.26 -22.02 1.38
CA VAL A 10 0.30 -22.45 -0.02
C VAL A 10 -0.94 -21.92 -0.70
N ALA A 11 -0.78 -21.30 -1.86
CA ALA A 11 -1.87 -20.77 -2.68
C ALA A 11 -1.74 -21.24 -4.13
N GLU A 12 -2.88 -21.39 -4.80
CA GLU A 12 -2.90 -21.59 -6.25
C GLU A 12 -2.37 -20.34 -6.96
N TRP A 13 -1.49 -20.50 -7.95
CA TRP A 13 -0.94 -19.37 -8.70
C TRP A 13 -2.03 -18.44 -9.26
N ALA A 14 -3.12 -19.01 -9.79
CA ALA A 14 -4.23 -18.24 -10.35
C ALA A 14 -5.00 -17.40 -9.31
N SER A 15 -4.88 -17.67 -8.01
CA SER A 15 -5.66 -16.99 -6.96
C SER A 15 -4.91 -15.88 -6.22
N ILE A 16 -3.58 -15.75 -6.40
CA ILE A 16 -2.79 -14.73 -5.67
C ILE A 16 -2.89 -13.32 -6.27
N GLY A 17 -3.61 -13.14 -7.39
CA GLY A 17 -3.90 -11.82 -7.98
C GLY A 17 -2.63 -11.05 -8.41
N PRO A 18 -2.49 -9.75 -8.04
CA PRO A 18 -1.36 -8.92 -8.47
C PRO A 18 0.00 -9.42 -7.95
N TYR A 19 0.01 -10.23 -6.88
CA TYR A 19 1.22 -10.84 -6.36
C TYR A 19 1.91 -11.76 -7.39
N ARG A 20 1.19 -12.30 -8.39
CA ARG A 20 1.81 -13.02 -9.51
C ARG A 20 2.79 -12.17 -10.30
N LEU A 21 2.45 -10.90 -10.53
CA LEU A 21 3.32 -9.98 -11.27
C LEU A 21 4.51 -9.59 -10.41
N LEU A 22 4.27 -9.33 -9.12
CA LEU A 22 5.33 -8.94 -8.18
C LEU A 22 6.36 -10.05 -7.97
N THR A 23 5.95 -11.32 -7.92
CA THR A 23 6.88 -12.45 -7.76
C THR A 23 7.68 -12.75 -9.03
N ALA A 24 7.26 -12.25 -10.20
CA ALA A 24 8.03 -12.34 -11.43
C ALA A 24 9.14 -11.28 -11.54
N LEU A 25 9.11 -10.24 -10.69
CA LEU A 25 10.15 -9.22 -10.66
C LEU A 25 11.44 -9.75 -10.00
N PRO A 26 12.62 -9.26 -10.42
CA PRO A 26 13.87 -9.56 -9.73
C PRO A 26 13.79 -9.17 -8.24
N PRO A 27 14.43 -9.94 -7.33
CA PRO A 27 14.48 -9.58 -5.92
C PRO A 27 14.96 -8.14 -5.71
N GLY A 28 14.17 -7.36 -4.97
CA GLY A 28 14.48 -5.95 -4.68
C GLY A 28 14.03 -4.96 -5.75
N ALA A 29 13.60 -5.39 -6.95
CA ALA A 29 13.16 -4.47 -8.01
C ALA A 29 11.89 -3.68 -7.63
N ALA A 30 11.04 -4.24 -6.76
CA ALA A 30 9.85 -3.56 -6.25
C ALA A 30 10.12 -2.66 -5.03
N ARG A 31 11.38 -2.54 -4.58
CA ARG A 31 11.76 -1.57 -3.53
C ARG A 31 11.99 -0.22 -4.19
N ASP A 32 10.93 0.57 -4.23
CA ASP A 32 11.03 1.94 -4.70
C ASP A 32 11.54 2.87 -3.58
N PRO A 33 12.59 3.68 -3.82
CA PRO A 33 13.12 4.61 -2.83
C PRO A 33 12.10 5.67 -2.39
N VAL A 34 11.14 6.03 -3.26
CA VAL A 34 10.07 7.01 -3.01
C VAL A 34 9.10 6.48 -1.95
N ALA A 35 8.76 5.19 -1.99
CA ALA A 35 7.94 4.53 -0.97
C ALA A 35 8.74 4.10 0.27
N GLY A 36 10.08 4.04 0.14
CA GLY A 36 11.03 3.65 1.19
C GLY A 36 10.73 4.19 2.59
N PRO A 37 10.51 5.51 2.76
CA PRO A 37 10.22 6.11 4.06
C PRO A 37 9.02 5.48 4.78
N LEU A 38 7.96 5.09 4.07
CA LEU A 38 6.74 4.52 4.68
C LEU A 38 6.99 3.17 5.39
N PHE A 39 8.05 2.45 5.01
CA PHE A 39 8.36 1.15 5.58
C PHE A 39 9.14 1.21 6.90
N SER A 40 9.48 2.41 7.38
CA SER A 40 10.02 2.59 8.73
C SER A 40 8.94 2.30 9.78
N PRO A 41 9.27 1.67 10.92
CA PRO A 41 8.33 1.44 12.03
C PRO A 41 7.61 2.72 12.49
N ALA A 42 8.27 3.88 12.39
CA ALA A 42 7.69 5.17 12.75
C ALA A 42 6.47 5.58 11.90
N TYR A 43 6.32 4.99 10.70
CA TYR A 43 5.28 5.31 9.74
C TYR A 43 4.36 4.12 9.42
N ALA A 44 4.40 3.06 10.23
CA ALA A 44 3.59 1.85 10.02
C ALA A 44 2.08 2.14 9.91
N GLU A 45 1.57 3.11 10.67
CA GLU A 45 0.16 3.54 10.59
C GLU A 45 -0.15 4.24 9.25
N LEU A 46 0.77 5.05 8.73
CA LEU A 46 0.62 5.71 7.45
C LEU A 46 0.69 4.70 6.30
N ALA A 47 1.62 3.74 6.36
CA ALA A 47 1.69 2.64 5.40
C ALA A 47 0.38 1.83 5.38
N ARG A 48 -0.18 1.49 6.56
CA ARG A 48 -1.50 0.84 6.66
C ARG A 48 -2.60 1.71 6.07
N THR A 49 -2.59 3.01 6.34
CA THR A 49 -3.61 3.94 5.82
C THR A 49 -3.56 4.03 4.30
N ALA A 50 -2.36 4.15 3.71
CA ALA A 50 -2.15 4.16 2.27
C ALA A 50 -2.64 2.86 1.62
N GLU A 51 -2.27 1.70 2.20
CA GLU A 51 -2.68 0.41 1.66
C GLU A 51 -4.20 0.25 1.66
N VAL A 52 -4.89 0.57 2.76
CA VAL A 52 -6.35 0.48 2.84
C VAL A 52 -7.03 1.50 1.92
N TYR A 53 -6.45 2.69 1.75
CA TYR A 53 -6.96 3.68 0.81
C TYR A 53 -6.94 3.16 -0.63
N LEU A 54 -5.81 2.58 -1.05
CA LEU A 54 -5.63 2.05 -2.40
C LEU A 54 -6.45 0.76 -2.63
N ASP A 55 -6.55 -0.12 -1.62
CA ASP A 55 -7.43 -1.29 -1.65
C ASP A 55 -8.92 -0.90 -1.74
N CYS A 56 -9.30 0.26 -1.20
CA CYS A 56 -10.63 0.86 -1.35
C CYS A 56 -10.82 1.65 -2.65
N ALA A 57 -9.90 1.55 -3.61
CA ALA A 57 -9.91 2.27 -4.88
C ALA A 57 -9.96 3.81 -4.69
N GLY A 58 -9.27 4.33 -3.68
CA GLY A 58 -9.22 5.76 -3.37
C GLY A 58 -10.50 6.33 -2.76
N GLN A 59 -11.49 5.50 -2.41
CA GLN A 59 -12.75 5.97 -1.85
C GLN A 59 -12.62 6.33 -0.37
N ALA A 60 -12.32 7.60 -0.06
CA ALA A 60 -12.09 8.09 1.30
C ALA A 60 -13.19 7.70 2.30
N GLY A 61 -14.45 7.66 1.88
CA GLY A 61 -15.56 7.23 2.74
C GLY A 61 -15.45 5.77 3.18
N ARG A 62 -15.12 4.86 2.26
CA ARG A 62 -14.92 3.43 2.54
C ARG A 62 -13.65 3.20 3.36
N THR A 63 -12.57 3.90 2.99
CA THR A 63 -11.29 3.84 3.72
C THR A 63 -11.44 4.28 5.18
N ALA A 64 -12.14 5.39 5.44
CA ALA A 64 -12.36 5.88 6.80
C ALA A 64 -13.17 4.88 7.64
N ALA A 65 -14.19 4.26 7.05
CA ALA A 65 -14.99 3.22 7.70
C ALA A 65 -14.14 1.97 8.02
N GLU A 66 -13.36 1.48 7.06
CA GLU A 66 -12.48 0.32 7.21
C GLU A 66 -11.38 0.55 8.27
N LEU A 67 -10.85 1.76 8.34
CA LEU A 67 -9.84 2.14 9.33
C LEU A 67 -10.44 2.49 10.71
N GLY A 68 -11.76 2.63 10.83
CA GLY A 68 -12.42 3.08 12.06
C GLY A 68 -12.05 4.51 12.47
N VAL A 69 -11.79 5.40 11.50
CA VAL A 69 -11.37 6.78 11.77
C VAL A 69 -12.31 7.80 11.14
N HIS A 70 -12.27 9.02 11.66
CA HIS A 70 -12.98 10.13 11.06
C HIS A 70 -12.35 10.54 9.71
N ARG A 71 -13.16 11.02 8.76
CA ARG A 71 -12.67 11.46 7.43
C ARG A 71 -11.58 12.53 7.52
N GLN A 72 -11.69 13.46 8.47
CA GLN A 72 -10.66 14.48 8.67
C GLN A 72 -9.30 13.87 9.06
N THR A 73 -9.31 12.86 9.92
CA THR A 73 -8.09 12.13 10.32
C THR A 73 -7.50 11.40 9.12
N LEU A 74 -8.35 10.78 8.29
CA LEU A 74 -7.90 10.15 7.05
C LEU A 74 -7.21 11.16 6.13
N TYR A 75 -7.83 12.29 5.81
CA TYR A 75 -7.23 13.31 4.94
C TYR A 75 -5.91 13.85 5.50
N TYR A 76 -5.82 14.06 6.81
CA TYR A 76 -4.56 14.44 7.44
C TYR A 76 -3.46 13.39 7.22
N ARG A 77 -3.79 12.10 7.34
CA ARG A 77 -2.83 11.01 7.08
C ARG A 77 -2.44 10.94 5.61
N LEU A 78 -3.39 11.06 4.69
CA LEU A 78 -3.14 11.06 3.24
C LEU A 78 -2.21 12.21 2.84
N ALA A 79 -2.49 13.43 3.29
CA ALA A 79 -1.62 14.58 3.04
C ALA A 79 -0.23 14.43 3.69
N ARG A 80 -0.12 13.67 4.78
CA ARG A 80 1.19 13.34 5.37
C ARG A 80 1.94 12.28 4.55
N ILE A 81 1.23 11.32 3.97
CA ILE A 81 1.80 10.33 3.05
C ILE A 81 2.37 11.04 1.83
N GLU A 82 1.59 11.90 1.17
CA GLU A 82 2.03 12.68 0.00
C GLU A 82 3.26 13.53 0.31
N ARG A 83 3.30 14.20 1.47
CA ARG A 83 4.50 14.96 1.89
C ARG A 83 5.71 14.08 2.18
N LEU A 84 5.50 12.86 2.66
CA LEU A 84 6.58 11.95 3.04
C LEU A 84 7.19 11.26 1.82
N THR A 85 6.37 10.91 0.83
CA THR A 85 6.81 10.21 -0.38
C THR A 85 7.06 11.17 -1.54
N GLY A 86 6.40 12.32 -1.58
CA GLY A 86 6.39 13.21 -2.74
C GLY A 86 5.44 12.77 -3.85
N LEU A 87 4.63 11.73 -3.61
CA LEU A 87 3.63 11.23 -4.56
C LEU A 87 2.33 12.03 -4.46
N ASP A 88 1.62 12.17 -5.57
CA ASP A 88 0.27 12.72 -5.67
C ASP A 88 -0.75 11.57 -5.67
N LEU A 89 -1.64 11.53 -4.66
CA LEU A 89 -2.64 10.46 -4.57
C LEU A 89 -3.86 10.70 -5.47
N ASP A 90 -3.96 11.83 -6.15
CA ASP A 90 -4.93 12.06 -7.23
C ASP A 90 -4.43 11.49 -8.57
N ASP A 91 -3.10 11.42 -8.75
CA ASP A 91 -2.48 10.83 -9.94
C ASP A 91 -2.58 9.29 -9.97
N GLY A 92 -2.76 8.76 -11.18
CA GLY A 92 -2.95 7.32 -11.39
C GLY A 92 -1.66 6.50 -11.28
N GLU A 93 -0.56 7.01 -11.82
CA GLU A 93 0.73 6.33 -11.84
C GLU A 93 1.34 6.30 -10.45
N ASP A 94 1.25 7.41 -9.72
CA ASP A 94 1.73 7.53 -8.35
C ASP A 94 0.99 6.58 -7.40
N ARG A 95 -0.34 6.48 -7.52
CA ARG A 95 -1.13 5.49 -6.78
C ARG A 95 -0.71 4.06 -7.11
N LEU A 96 -0.50 3.74 -8.38
CA LEU A 96 -0.10 2.41 -8.82
C LEU A 96 1.28 2.04 -8.25
N LEU A 97 2.26 2.94 -8.35
CA LEU A 97 3.59 2.77 -7.80
C LEU A 97 3.52 2.50 -6.30
N LEU A 98 2.79 3.34 -5.56
CA LEU A 98 2.64 3.19 -4.12
C LEU A 98 1.98 1.86 -3.74
N HIS A 99 0.93 1.46 -4.48
CA HIS A 99 0.22 0.22 -4.20
C HIS A 99 1.12 -1.00 -4.43
N MET A 100 1.86 -1.00 -5.54
CA MET A 100 2.80 -2.07 -5.88
C MET A 100 3.92 -2.17 -4.84
N ALA A 101 4.49 -1.04 -4.39
CA ALA A 101 5.51 -1.03 -3.35
C ALA A 101 4.99 -1.57 -2.01
N LEU A 102 3.77 -1.19 -1.61
CA LEU A 102 3.13 -1.68 -0.38
C LEU A 102 2.87 -3.19 -0.45
N LYS A 103 2.32 -3.69 -1.56
CA LYS A 103 2.07 -5.13 -1.76
C LYS A 103 3.38 -5.91 -1.84
N ALA A 104 4.41 -5.39 -2.50
CA ALA A 104 5.72 -6.03 -2.55
C ALA A 104 6.38 -6.15 -1.17
N HIS A 105 6.12 -5.20 -0.25
CA HIS A 105 6.62 -5.27 1.12
C HIS A 105 5.99 -6.41 1.96
N ARG A 106 4.83 -6.94 1.53
CA ARG A 106 4.15 -8.10 2.11
C ARG A 106 4.70 -9.44 1.59
N LEU A 107 5.56 -9.42 0.57
CA LEU A 107 6.31 -10.61 0.12
C LEU A 107 7.58 -10.79 0.96
#